data_AF-A0A2V9BI48-F1
#
_entry.id   AF-A0A2V9BI48-F1
#
_cell.length_a   1.000
_cell.length_b   1.000
_cell.length_c   1.000
_cell.angle_alpha   90.00
_cell.angle_beta   90.00
_cell.angle_gamma   90.00
#
_symmetry.space_group_name_H-M   'P 1'
#
loop_
_entity.id
_entity.type
_entity.pdbx_description
1 polymer ?
#
loop_
_entity_poly.entity_id
_entity_poly.type
_entity_poly.pdbx_seq_one_letter_code
_entity_poly.pdbx_strand_id
1 'polypeptide(L)'
;MEQQFRRVASGNTMAHGRSLTVARLNLIALVIAVGLWLATYFLNETGLLVMLLGLAALVAAGVLAVIIGTIRKNKWGINFESVACPCCTTRLPQIRKPKSVQQALWGGYTCPTCGVEVDKWGRKIN
;
A
#
# COMPACT_ATOMS: atom_id res chain seq x y z
N MET A 1 16.12 50.93 -44.32
CA MET A 1 16.20 50.40 -42.93
C MET A 1 15.16 49.32 -42.63
N GLU A 2 13.92 49.42 -43.12
CA GLU A 2 12.84 48.47 -42.81
C GLU A 2 13.11 47.01 -43.28
N GLN A 3 13.73 46.84 -44.46
CA GLN A 3 14.06 45.50 -44.98
C GLN A 3 15.12 44.77 -44.14
N GLN A 4 16.01 45.51 -43.49
CA GLN A 4 17.08 44.96 -42.67
C GLN A 4 16.53 44.44 -41.34
N PHE A 5 15.56 45.15 -40.75
CA PHE A 5 14.82 44.71 -39.57
C PHE A 5 14.00 43.44 -39.83
N ARG A 6 13.34 43.33 -41.00
CA ARG A 6 12.57 42.13 -41.35
C ARG A 6 13.45 40.88 -41.53
N ARG A 7 14.67 41.02 -42.05
CA ARG A 7 15.62 39.90 -42.17
C ARG A 7 16.12 39.40 -40.81
N VAL A 8 16.39 40.31 -39.88
CA VAL A 8 16.82 39.94 -38.51
C VAL A 8 15.67 39.26 -37.75
N ALA A 9 14.45 39.79 -37.83
CA ALA A 9 13.28 39.17 -37.21
C ALA A 9 12.98 37.77 -37.78
N SER A 10 13.11 37.58 -39.10
CA SER A 10 12.94 36.28 -39.75
C SER A 10 14.04 35.26 -39.42
N GLY A 11 15.27 35.71 -39.17
CA GLY A 11 16.38 34.84 -38.75
C GLY A 11 16.21 34.33 -37.31
N ASN A 12 15.78 35.22 -36.41
CA ASN A 12 15.59 34.88 -35.00
C ASN A 12 14.44 33.90 -34.77
N THR A 13 13.34 34.01 -35.53
CA THR A 13 12.21 33.06 -35.44
C THR A 13 12.56 31.67 -35.97
N MET A 14 13.36 31.56 -37.05
CA MET A 14 13.83 30.26 -37.56
C MET A 14 14.85 29.58 -36.63
N ALA A 15 15.76 30.34 -36.01
CA ALA A 15 16.72 29.80 -35.05
C ALA A 15 16.04 29.30 -33.76
N HIS A 16 15.04 30.05 -33.27
CA HIS A 16 14.27 29.67 -32.08
C HIS A 16 13.41 28.42 -32.32
N GLY A 17 12.79 28.28 -33.50
CA GLY A 17 12.03 27.09 -33.88
C GLY A 17 12.88 25.82 -33.92
N ARG A 18 14.10 25.89 -34.47
CA ARG A 18 15.05 24.76 -34.50
C ARG A 18 15.53 24.34 -33.12
N SER A 19 15.82 25.29 -32.23
CA SER A 19 16.23 25.03 -30.85
C SER A 19 15.13 24.31 -30.04
N LEU A 20 13.87 24.71 -30.22
CA LEU A 20 12.73 24.09 -29.54
C LEU A 20 12.49 22.65 -30.02
N THR A 21 12.63 22.36 -31.31
CA THR A 21 12.53 20.98 -31.84
C THR A 21 13.64 20.08 -31.31
N VAL A 22 14.89 20.56 -31.23
CA VAL A 22 16.02 19.78 -30.69
C VAL A 22 15.83 19.51 -29.20
N ALA A 23 15.38 20.52 -28.43
CA ALA A 23 15.09 20.36 -27.00
C ALA A 23 13.99 19.32 -26.74
N ARG A 24 12.92 19.32 -27.55
CA ARG A 24 11.85 18.32 -27.46
C ARG A 24 12.33 16.91 -27.80
N LEU A 25 13.13 16.76 -28.86
CA LEU A 25 13.70 15.46 -29.23
C LEU A 25 14.64 14.92 -28.15
N ASN A 26 15.48 15.78 -27.57
CA ASN A 26 16.37 15.39 -26.46
C ASN A 26 15.57 14.98 -25.21
N LEU A 27 14.50 15.70 -24.89
CA LEU A 27 13.62 15.33 -23.77
C LEU A 27 12.95 13.98 -24.00
N ILE A 28 12.42 13.74 -25.21
CA ILE A 28 11.81 12.45 -25.57
C ILE A 28 12.85 11.33 -25.48
N ALA A 29 14.05 11.53 -26.03
CA ALA A 29 15.13 10.55 -25.98
C ALA A 29 15.54 10.23 -24.53
N LEU A 30 15.60 11.23 -23.65
CA LEU A 30 15.89 11.05 -22.23
C LEU A 30 14.82 10.21 -21.53
N VAL A 31 13.54 10.50 -21.78
CA VAL A 31 12.43 9.73 -21.20
C VAL A 31 12.48 8.26 -21.65
N ILE A 32 12.73 8.02 -22.95
CA ILE A 32 12.87 6.65 -23.49
C ILE A 32 14.06 5.94 -22.86
N ALA A 33 15.22 6.59 -22.76
CA ALA A 33 16.42 6.00 -22.16
C ALA A 33 16.21 5.62 -20.69
N VAL A 34 15.58 6.49 -19.90
CA VAL A 34 15.24 6.21 -18.50
C VAL A 34 14.24 5.05 -18.41
N GLY A 35 13.21 5.03 -19.27
CA GLY A 35 12.23 3.95 -19.31
C GLY A 35 12.85 2.59 -19.65
N LEU A 36 13.75 2.54 -20.65
CA LEU A 36 14.48 1.32 -21.02
C LEU A 36 15.45 0.85 -19.94
N TRP A 37 16.11 1.77 -19.23
CA TRP A 37 16.97 1.43 -18.09
C TRP A 37 16.17 0.84 -16.92
N LEU A 38 15.02 1.43 -16.58
CA LEU A 38 14.12 0.89 -15.56
C LEU A 38 13.56 -0.48 -15.96
N ALA A 39 13.17 -0.65 -17.24
CA ALA A 39 12.66 -1.91 -17.75
C ALA A 39 13.72 -3.02 -17.71
N THR A 40 14.95 -2.74 -18.13
CA THR A 40 16.05 -3.72 -18.08
C THR A 40 16.50 -4.01 -16.64
N TYR A 41 16.44 -3.02 -15.75
CA TYR A 41 16.63 -3.24 -14.31
C TYR A 41 15.54 -4.13 -13.70
N PHE A 42 14.29 -4.00 -14.12
CA PHE A 42 13.19 -4.83 -13.63
C PHE A 42 13.22 -6.25 -14.21
N LEU A 43 13.68 -6.39 -15.46
CA LEU A 43 13.78 -7.66 -16.18
C LEU A 43 15.09 -8.41 -15.93
N ASN A 44 16.03 -7.85 -15.15
CA ASN A 44 17.26 -8.54 -14.79
C ASN A 44 17.06 -9.41 -13.53
N GLU A 45 17.96 -10.37 -13.33
CA GLU A 45 17.94 -11.27 -12.19
C GLU A 45 18.08 -10.53 -10.84
N THR A 46 18.71 -9.35 -10.84
CA THR A 46 18.92 -8.57 -9.62
C THR A 46 17.65 -7.85 -9.17
N GLY A 47 16.84 -7.34 -10.09
CA GLY A 47 15.55 -6.69 -9.84
C GLY A 47 14.50 -7.67 -9.35
N LEU A 48 14.45 -8.86 -9.96
CA LEU A 48 13.61 -9.96 -9.46
C LEU A 48 14.00 -10.35 -8.03
N LEU A 49 15.30 -10.52 -7.75
CA LEU A 49 15.78 -10.87 -6.42
C LEU A 49 15.46 -9.78 -5.38
N VAL A 50 15.66 -8.51 -5.71
CA VAL A 50 15.32 -7.39 -4.81
C VAL A 50 13.82 -7.36 -4.52
N MET A 51 12.97 -7.58 -5.52
CA MET A 51 11.52 -7.66 -5.35
C MET A 51 11.11 -8.83 -4.45
N LEU A 52 11.71 -10.02 -4.65
CA LEU A 52 11.44 -11.20 -3.83
C LEU A 52 11.88 -11.01 -2.38
N LEU A 53 13.07 -10.43 -2.14
CA LEU A 53 13.54 -10.12 -0.80
C LEU A 53 12.65 -9.07 -0.11
N GLY A 54 12.21 -8.03 -0.85
CA GLY A 54 11.28 -7.04 -0.35
C GLY A 54 9.93 -7.66 0.06
N LEU A 55 9.38 -8.54 -0.78
CA LEU A 55 8.15 -9.27 -0.47
C LEU A 55 8.35 -10.19 0.74
N ALA A 56 9.45 -10.95 0.79
CA ALA A 56 9.77 -11.83 1.89
C ALA A 56 9.89 -11.06 3.23
N ALA A 57 10.55 -9.90 3.22
CA ALA A 57 10.65 -9.04 4.39
C ALA A 57 9.27 -8.51 4.85
N LEU A 58 8.40 -8.11 3.91
CA LEU A 58 7.04 -7.66 4.23
C LEU A 58 6.21 -8.79 4.86
N VAL A 59 6.27 -10.00 4.29
CA VAL A 59 5.61 -11.19 4.83
C VAL A 59 6.15 -11.52 6.22
N ALA A 60 7.48 -11.51 6.41
CA ALA A 60 8.11 -11.77 7.70
C ALA A 60 7.68 -10.75 8.76
N ALA A 61 7.61 -9.46 8.40
CA ALA A 61 7.11 -8.42 9.30
C ALA A 61 5.63 -8.64 9.66
N GLY A 62 4.79 -9.03 8.70
CA GLY A 62 3.38 -9.39 8.93
C GLY A 62 3.23 -10.58 9.88
N VAL A 63 4.00 -11.66 9.66
CA VAL A 63 4.01 -12.84 10.54
C VAL A 63 4.47 -12.46 11.94
N LEU A 64 5.53 -11.65 12.07
CA LEU A 64 6.01 -11.18 13.36
C LEU A 64 4.94 -10.33 14.09
N ALA A 65 4.23 -9.46 13.37
CA ALA A 65 3.12 -8.69 13.92
C ALA A 65 1.98 -9.58 14.43
N VAL A 66 1.65 -10.67 13.72
CA VAL A 66 0.65 -11.66 14.16
C VAL A 66 1.12 -12.42 15.39
N ILE A 67 2.39 -12.87 15.43
CA ILE A 67 2.97 -13.58 16.59
C ILE A 67 2.96 -12.69 17.82
N ILE A 68 3.56 -11.49 17.72
CA ILE A 68 3.60 -10.52 18.82
C ILE A 68 2.18 -10.15 19.23
N GLY A 69 1.29 -9.97 18.25
CA GLY A 69 -0.10 -9.63 18.51
C GLY A 69 -0.88 -10.71 19.22
N THR A 70 -0.56 -11.98 18.96
CA THR A 70 -1.16 -13.14 19.62
C THR A 70 -0.67 -13.23 21.07
N ILE A 71 0.63 -13.11 21.30
CA ILE A 71 1.23 -13.12 22.65
C ILE A 71 0.69 -11.96 23.50
N ARG A 72 0.66 -10.74 22.93
CA ARG A 72 0.17 -9.53 23.62
C ARG A 72 -1.36 -9.40 23.61
N LYS A 73 -2.08 -10.36 23.02
CA LYS A 73 -3.55 -10.35 22.90
C LYS A 73 -4.09 -9.02 22.36
N ASN A 74 -3.56 -8.55 21.23
CA ASN A 74 -3.95 -7.28 20.59
C ASN A 74 -4.80 -7.50 19.33
N LYS A 75 -5.04 -6.44 18.55
CA LYS A 75 -5.87 -6.47 17.34
C LYS A 75 -5.30 -7.35 16.21
N TRP A 76 -3.97 -7.45 16.09
CA TRP A 76 -3.25 -8.20 15.05
C TRP A 76 -3.11 -9.69 15.36
N GLY A 77 -3.31 -10.10 16.61
CA GLY A 77 -3.24 -11.51 16.99
C GLY A 77 -4.43 -12.34 16.55
N ILE A 78 -4.28 -13.66 16.67
CA ILE A 78 -5.33 -14.64 16.36
C ILE A 78 -5.69 -15.40 17.64
N ASN A 79 -6.99 -15.57 17.88
CA ASN A 79 -7.49 -16.43 18.96
C ASN A 79 -8.40 -17.52 18.36
N PHE A 80 -8.10 -18.78 18.66
CA PHE A 80 -8.90 -19.93 18.27
C PHE A 80 -9.74 -20.48 19.42
N GLU A 81 -9.53 -19.99 20.64
CA GLU A 81 -10.28 -20.43 21.82
C GLU A 81 -11.64 -19.74 21.92
N SER A 82 -12.61 -20.45 22.50
CA SER A 82 -13.88 -19.84 22.91
C SER A 82 -13.67 -19.00 24.17
N VAL A 83 -14.17 -17.77 24.17
CA VAL A 83 -14.10 -16.86 25.31
C VAL A 83 -15.49 -16.69 25.93
N ALA A 84 -15.53 -16.37 27.22
CA ALA A 84 -16.77 -16.04 27.92
C ALA A 84 -17.04 -14.53 27.85
N CYS A 85 -18.32 -14.16 27.80
CA CYS A 85 -18.72 -12.76 27.89
C CYS A 85 -18.34 -12.20 29.27
N PRO A 86 -17.61 -11.08 29.37
CA PRO A 86 -17.16 -10.54 30.66
C PRO A 86 -18.31 -10.00 31.52
N CYS A 87 -19.47 -9.69 30.93
CA CYS A 87 -20.62 -9.13 31.65
C CYS A 87 -21.61 -10.17 32.20
N CYS A 88 -21.80 -11.30 31.52
CA CYS A 88 -22.84 -12.28 31.86
C CYS A 88 -22.34 -13.73 31.82
N THR A 89 -21.02 -13.93 31.70
CA THR A 89 -20.30 -15.22 31.67
C THR A 89 -20.73 -16.24 30.62
N THR A 90 -21.69 -15.90 29.75
CA THR A 90 -22.11 -16.74 28.63
C THR A 90 -20.92 -17.07 27.72
N ARG A 91 -20.68 -18.36 27.47
CA ARG A 91 -19.71 -18.84 26.47
C ARG A 91 -20.11 -18.34 25.08
N LEU A 92 -19.19 -17.67 24.39
CA LEU A 92 -19.42 -17.18 23.02
C LEU A 92 -19.21 -18.33 22.01
N PRO A 93 -19.98 -18.36 20.90
CA PRO A 93 -19.92 -19.44 19.93
C PRO A 93 -18.55 -19.50 19.24
N GLN A 94 -18.08 -20.70 18.90
CA GLN A 94 -16.79 -20.89 18.21
C GLN A 94 -16.83 -20.35 16.77
N ILE A 95 -17.97 -20.47 16.08
CA ILE A 95 -18.17 -19.88 14.76
C ILE A 95 -18.54 -18.41 14.92
N ARG A 96 -17.68 -17.54 14.42
CA ARG A 96 -17.85 -16.08 14.48
C ARG A 96 -18.86 -15.60 13.44
N LYS A 97 -19.81 -14.77 13.88
CA LYS A 97 -20.70 -13.99 13.00
C LYS A 97 -20.56 -12.51 13.35
N PRO A 98 -19.74 -11.73 12.61
CA PRO A 98 -19.53 -10.32 12.93
C PRO A 98 -20.82 -9.53 12.75
N LYS A 99 -21.12 -8.63 13.70
CA LYS A 99 -22.25 -7.68 13.64
C LYS A 99 -21.82 -6.23 13.47
N SER A 100 -20.53 -5.95 13.55
CA SER A 100 -19.94 -4.61 13.35
C SER A 100 -18.68 -4.68 12.48
N VAL A 101 -18.32 -3.56 11.87
CA VAL A 101 -17.07 -3.43 11.07
C VAL A 101 -15.85 -3.72 11.95
N GLN A 102 -15.89 -3.29 13.21
CA GLN A 102 -14.84 -3.59 14.18
C GLN A 102 -14.67 -5.10 14.38
N GLN A 103 -15.77 -5.85 14.49
CA GLN A 103 -15.72 -7.31 14.59
C GLN A 103 -15.25 -7.98 13.29
N ALA A 104 -15.58 -7.41 12.12
CA ALA A 104 -15.11 -7.93 10.83
C ALA A 104 -13.59 -7.77 10.68
N LEU A 105 -13.04 -6.62 11.06
CA LEU A 105 -11.60 -6.31 10.93
C LEU A 105 -10.75 -6.97 12.01
N TRP A 106 -11.19 -6.90 13.26
CA TRP A 106 -10.38 -7.28 14.42
C TRP A 106 -10.89 -8.54 15.11
N GLY A 107 -11.96 -9.16 14.62
CA GLY A 107 -12.64 -10.24 15.31
C GLY A 107 -13.40 -9.74 16.54
N GLY A 108 -14.05 -10.68 17.22
CA GLY A 108 -14.93 -10.40 18.34
C GLY A 108 -16.32 -10.94 18.08
N TYR A 109 -17.22 -10.57 18.99
CA TYR A 109 -18.55 -11.13 19.11
C TYR A 109 -19.48 -10.05 19.65
N THR A 110 -20.75 -10.11 19.26
CA THR A 110 -21.82 -9.53 20.06
C THR A 110 -22.42 -10.65 20.90
N CYS A 111 -22.43 -10.50 22.22
CA CYS A 111 -22.99 -11.50 23.12
C CYS A 111 -24.48 -11.72 22.80
N PRO A 112 -24.94 -12.98 22.59
CA PRO A 112 -26.34 -13.24 22.29
C PRO A 112 -27.28 -13.01 23.48
N THR A 113 -26.75 -13.08 24.72
CA THR A 113 -27.53 -12.95 25.95
C THR A 113 -27.73 -11.49 26.36
N CYS A 114 -26.63 -10.72 26.50
CA CYS A 114 -26.70 -9.34 27.00
C CYS A 114 -26.42 -8.28 25.93
N GLY A 115 -26.13 -8.66 24.68
CA GLY A 115 -25.93 -7.73 23.57
C GLY A 115 -24.61 -6.95 23.59
N VAL A 116 -23.75 -7.12 24.60
CA VAL A 116 -22.48 -6.40 24.67
C VAL A 116 -21.52 -6.83 23.56
N GLU A 117 -20.78 -5.89 22.99
CA GLU A 117 -19.67 -6.20 22.10
C GLU A 117 -18.44 -6.64 22.91
N VAL A 118 -17.81 -7.71 22.46
CA VAL A 118 -16.66 -8.35 23.10
C VAL A 118 -15.61 -8.62 22.03
N ASP A 119 -14.35 -8.30 22.31
CA ASP A 119 -13.27 -8.63 21.39
C ASP A 119 -12.98 -10.13 21.38
N LYS A 120 -12.13 -10.57 20.44
CA LYS A 120 -11.73 -11.97 20.34
C LYS A 120 -11.00 -12.51 21.58
N TRP A 121 -10.57 -11.65 22.50
CA TRP A 121 -9.86 -12.00 23.72
C TRP A 121 -10.76 -12.00 24.96
N GLY A 122 -12.07 -11.78 24.81
CA GLY A 122 -13.04 -11.77 25.91
C GLY A 122 -13.17 -10.44 26.64
N ARG A 123 -12.65 -9.34 26.08
CA ARG A 123 -12.73 -8.00 26.69
C ARG A 123 -13.88 -7.23 26.08
N LYS A 124 -14.60 -6.45 26.89
CA LYS A 124 -15.67 -5.58 26.39
C LYS A 124 -15.10 -4.56 25.39
N ILE A 125 -15.79 -4.41 24.27
CA ILE A 125 -15.62 -3.31 23.31
C ILE A 125 -16.73 -2.30 23.62
N ASN A 126 -16.39 -1.03 23.77
CA ASN A 126 -17.34 0.04 24.06
C ASN A 126 -18.39 0.18 22.96
#